data_AF-A0A972E1T7-F1
#
_entry.id   AF-A0A972E1T7-F1
#
_cell.length_a   1.000
_cell.length_b   1.000
_cell.length_c   1.000
_cell.angle_alpha   90.00
_cell.angle_beta   90.00
_cell.angle_gamma   90.00
#
_symmetry.space_group_name_H-M   'P 1'
#
loop_
_entity.id
_entity.type
_entity.pdbx_description
1 polymer ?
#
loop_
_entity_poly.entity_id
_entity_poly.type
_entity_poly.pdbx_seq_one_letter_code
_entity_poly.pdbx_strand_id
1 'polypeptide(L)'
;MITCEVSYASKNKEGESICGDTIRIRRDAQREAVSVSDGLGSGVKASILSTLTASMASTMVFNHVPLNEVVSSILSTLPVCKVRG
;
A
#
# COMPACT_ATOMS: atom_id res chain seq x y z
N MET A 1 -24.16 -16.31 -1.83
CA MET A 1 -23.22 -15.44 -1.10
C MET A 1 -21.90 -15.51 -1.85
N ILE A 2 -21.43 -14.39 -2.40
CA ILE A 2 -20.15 -14.36 -3.11
C ILE A 2 -19.06 -14.21 -2.04
N THR A 3 -18.07 -15.10 -2.07
CA THR A 3 -16.94 -15.10 -1.14
C THR A 3 -15.67 -14.91 -1.95
N CYS A 4 -14.79 -14.02 -1.50
CA CYS A 4 -13.47 -13.79 -2.10
C CYS A 4 -12.38 -14.39 -1.22
N GLU A 5 -11.49 -15.16 -1.82
CA GLU A 5 -10.26 -15.64 -1.19
C GLU A 5 -9.08 -14.81 -1.70
N VAL A 6 -8.27 -14.28 -0.78
CA VAL A 6 -7.11 -13.46 -1.09
C VAL A 6 -5.90 -14.16 -0.49
N SER A 7 -4.97 -14.56 -1.36
CA SER A 7 -3.69 -15.16 -0.97
C SER A 7 -2.56 -14.29 -1.49
N TYR A 8 -1.51 -14.11 -0.69
CA TYR A 8 -0.33 -13.37 -1.12
C TYR A 8 0.95 -13.91 -0.47
N ALA A 9 2.06 -13.64 -1.12
CA ALA A 9 3.41 -13.90 -0.61
C ALA A 9 4.26 -12.64 -0.81
N SER A 10 5.30 -12.50 -0.01
CA SER A 10 6.26 -11.40 -0.11
C SER A 10 7.68 -11.95 0.00
N LYS A 11 8.61 -11.34 -0.72
CA LYS A 11 10.02 -11.71 -0.71
C LYS A 11 10.86 -10.45 -0.55
N ASN A 12 11.86 -10.53 0.33
CA ASN A 12 12.82 -9.46 0.49
C ASN A 12 13.81 -9.46 -0.68
N LYS A 13 14.30 -8.28 -1.03
CA LYS A 13 15.47 -8.14 -1.91
C LYS A 13 16.70 -8.76 -1.22
N GLU A 14 17.58 -9.37 -1.99
CA GLU A 14 18.83 -9.93 -1.46
C GLU A 14 19.65 -8.85 -0.73
N GLY A 15 20.15 -9.19 0.46
CA GLY A 15 20.89 -8.27 1.33
C GLY A 15 20.01 -7.32 2.16
N GLU A 16 18.69 -7.29 1.96
CA GLU A 16 17.76 -6.48 2.75
C GLU A 16 17.04 -7.31 3.80
N SER A 17 16.93 -6.78 5.02
CA SER A 17 16.23 -7.44 6.13
C SER A 17 14.71 -7.33 6.05
N ILE A 18 14.18 -6.44 5.20
CA ILE A 18 12.75 -6.18 5.07
C ILE A 18 12.32 -5.99 3.61
N CYS A 19 11.04 -6.26 3.33
CA CYS A 19 10.46 -6.07 2.02
C CYS A 19 10.14 -4.59 1.77
N GLY A 20 10.44 -4.12 0.57
CA GLY A 20 10.04 -2.80 0.08
C GLY A 20 8.56 -2.71 -0.27
N ASP A 21 7.89 -3.86 -0.41
CA ASP A 21 6.50 -3.96 -0.84
C ASP A 21 5.58 -4.26 0.34
N THR A 22 4.35 -3.76 0.26
CA THR A 22 3.34 -3.92 1.31
C THR A 22 2.01 -4.29 0.68
N ILE A 23 1.41 -5.33 1.24
CA ILE A 23 0.04 -5.75 0.93
C ILE A 23 -0.81 -5.44 2.15
N ARG A 24 -1.93 -4.73 1.94
CA ARG A 24 -2.92 -4.44 2.97
C ARG A 24 -4.28 -4.95 2.55
N ILE A 25 -4.94 -5.62 3.47
CA ILE A 25 -6.28 -6.16 3.32
C ILE A 25 -7.16 -5.55 4.40
N ARG A 26 -8.28 -4.97 3.99
CA ARG A 26 -9.37 -4.50 4.86
C ARG A 26 -10.63 -5.25 4.45
N ARG A 27 -11.31 -5.87 5.40
CA ARG A 27 -12.50 -6.69 5.14
C ARG A 27 -13.54 -6.47 6.24
N ASP A 28 -14.80 -6.32 5.84
CA ASP A 28 -15.97 -6.45 6.71
C ASP A 28 -16.94 -7.50 6.13
N ALA A 29 -18.13 -7.62 6.71
CA ALA A 29 -19.13 -8.60 6.29
C ALA A 29 -19.69 -8.36 4.86
N GLN A 30 -19.48 -7.18 4.28
CA GLN A 30 -20.06 -6.76 3.00
C GLN A 30 -19.01 -6.44 1.94
N ARG A 31 -17.77 -6.12 2.36
CA ARG A 31 -16.75 -5.51 1.50
C ARG A 31 -15.36 -6.01 1.83
N GLU A 32 -14.53 -6.01 0.81
CA GLU A 32 -13.10 -6.27 0.91
C GLU A 32 -12.34 -5.29 0.03
N ALA A 33 -11.30 -4.66 0.59
CA ALA A 33 -10.36 -3.81 -0.12
C ALA A 33 -8.95 -4.38 0.05
N VAL A 34 -8.32 -4.71 -1.07
CA VAL A 34 -6.94 -5.18 -1.15
C VAL A 34 -6.11 -4.13 -1.87
N SER A 35 -5.00 -3.72 -1.27
CA SER A 35 -4.06 -2.79 -1.89
C SER A 35 -2.65 -3.35 -1.84
N VAL A 36 -1.89 -3.14 -2.92
CA VAL A 36 -0.47 -3.46 -3.02
C VAL A 36 0.27 -2.17 -3.35
N SER A 37 1.38 -1.92 -2.66
CA SER A 37 2.29 -0.82 -2.99
C SER A 37 3.72 -1.34 -3.07
N ASP A 38 4.44 -0.97 -4.11
CA ASP A 38 5.89 -1.10 -4.22
C ASP A 38 6.51 0.22 -3.74
N GLY A 39 7.40 0.13 -2.76
CA GLY A 39 8.12 1.28 -2.24
C GLY A 39 9.35 1.58 -3.09
N LEU A 40 9.47 2.80 -3.61
CA LEU A 40 10.63 3.17 -4.42
C LEU A 40 11.95 3.00 -3.65
N GLY A 41 12.79 2.05 -4.07
CA GLY A 41 14.12 1.80 -3.49
C GLY A 41 14.26 0.39 -2.90
N SER A 42 14.99 0.27 -1.79
CA SER A 42 15.06 -0.98 -1.01
C SER A 42 15.23 -0.68 0.49
N GLY A 43 14.98 -1.70 1.32
CA GLY A 43 15.11 -1.60 2.77
C GLY A 43 14.06 -0.72 3.45
N VAL A 44 14.43 -0.15 4.59
CA VAL A 44 13.54 0.60 5.52
C VAL A 44 12.76 1.72 4.82
N LYS A 45 13.38 2.46 3.91
CA LYS A 45 12.72 3.59 3.23
C LYS A 45 11.60 3.14 2.30
N ALA A 46 11.87 2.12 1.48
CA ALA A 46 10.88 1.54 0.58
C ALA A 46 9.69 0.99 1.38
N SER A 47 9.98 0.23 2.44
CA SER A 47 8.95 -0.38 3.29
C SER A 47 8.04 0.64 3.97
N ILE A 48 8.59 1.76 4.47
CA ILE A 48 7.80 2.85 5.08
C ILE A 48 6.89 3.50 4.04
N LEU A 49 7.43 3.88 2.88
CA LEU A 49 6.66 4.54 1.81
C LEU A 49 5.54 3.63 1.29
N SER A 50 5.88 2.37 1.06
CA SER A 50 4.92 1.35 0.66
C SER A 50 3.83 1.14 1.71
N THR A 51 4.20 1.08 2.99
CA THR A 51 3.25 0.90 4.08
C THR A 51 2.28 2.08 4.20
N LEU A 52 2.78 3.32 4.12
CA LEU A 52 1.95 4.52 4.17
C LEU A 52 0.97 4.55 2.98
N THR A 53 1.48 4.32 1.78
CA THR A 53 0.68 4.31 0.53
C THR A 53 -0.43 3.27 0.58
N ALA A 54 -0.10 2.00 0.87
CA ALA A 54 -1.07 0.91 0.95
C ALA A 54 -2.09 1.15 2.08
N SER A 55 -1.66 1.67 3.23
CA SER A 55 -2.57 1.91 4.35
C SER A 55 -3.56 3.03 4.07
N MET A 56 -3.11 4.12 3.44
CA MET A 56 -3.97 5.24 3.03
C MET A 56 -4.96 4.79 1.96
N ALA A 57 -4.47 4.17 0.88
CA ALA A 57 -5.30 3.69 -0.21
C ALA A 57 -6.38 2.72 0.29
N SER A 58 -5.97 1.69 1.03
CA SER A 58 -6.89 0.68 1.56
C SER A 58 -7.94 1.29 2.49
N THR A 59 -7.53 2.18 3.40
CA THR A 59 -8.46 2.84 4.35
C THR A 59 -9.46 3.75 3.63
N MET A 60 -9.00 4.59 2.71
CA MET A 60 -9.88 5.57 2.07
C MET A 60 -10.85 4.89 1.10
N VAL A 61 -10.39 3.92 0.31
CA VAL A 61 -11.25 3.13 -0.59
C VAL A 61 -12.29 2.34 0.20
N PHE A 62 -11.89 1.72 1.32
CA PHE A 62 -12.81 0.98 2.18
C PHE A 62 -13.90 1.87 2.81
N ASN A 63 -13.61 3.16 2.98
CA ASN A 63 -14.55 4.18 3.45
C ASN A 63 -15.30 4.91 2.32
N HIS A 64 -15.31 4.35 1.09
CA HIS A 64 -16.00 4.93 -0.08
C HIS A 64 -15.53 6.32 -0.50
N VAL A 65 -14.29 6.71 -0.16
CA VAL A 65 -13.71 7.95 -0.67
C VAL A 65 -13.48 7.80 -2.19
N PRO A 66 -13.88 8.79 -3.01
CA PRO A 66 -13.65 8.75 -4.46
C PRO A 66 -12.17 8.58 -4.81
N LEU A 67 -11.86 7.75 -5.81
CA LEU A 67 -10.48 7.41 -6.17
C LEU A 67 -9.61 8.64 -6.49
N ASN A 68 -10.18 9.67 -7.11
CA ASN A 68 -9.48 10.93 -7.39
C ASN A 68 -8.99 11.61 -6.10
N GLU A 69 -9.80 11.60 -5.04
CA GLU A 69 -9.43 12.14 -3.73
C GLU A 69 -8.39 11.26 -3.04
N VAL A 70 -8.55 9.93 -3.11
CA VAL A 70 -7.55 8.97 -2.59
C VAL A 70 -6.17 9.25 -3.19
N VAL A 71 -6.10 9.35 -4.51
CA VAL A 71 -4.84 9.62 -5.23
C VAL A 71 -4.29 10.99 -4.83
N SER A 72 -5.12 12.03 -4.77
CA SER A 72 -4.69 13.36 -4.35
C SER A 72 -4.12 13.37 -2.93
N SER A 73 -4.79 12.70 -1.98
CA SER A 73 -4.34 12.62 -0.60
C SER A 73 -3.00 11.87 -0.47
N ILE A 74 -2.84 10.75 -1.18
CA ILE A 74 -1.57 10.00 -1.22
C ILE A 74 -0.45 10.90 -1.77
N LEU A 75 -0.66 11.55 -2.91
CA LEU A 75 0.34 12.43 -3.52
C LEU A 75 0.71 13.62 -2.62
N SER A 76 -0.25 14.17 -1.88
CA SER A 76 0.00 15.28 -0.94
C SER A 76 0.77 14.87 0.33
N THR A 77 0.73 13.57 0.70
CA THR A 77 1.30 13.07 1.96
C THR A 77 2.66 12.40 1.77
N LEU A 78 2.88 11.74 0.63
CA LEU A 78 4.12 11.02 0.40
C LEU A 78 5.30 11.98 0.26
N PRO A 79 6.41 11.77 1.00
CA PRO A 79 7.57 12.62 0.89
C PRO A 79 8.26 12.43 -0.47
N VAL A 80 8.58 13.52 -1.13
CA VAL A 80 9.35 13.50 -2.39
C VAL A 80 10.77 13.04 -2.07
N CYS A 81 11.21 11.94 -2.69
CA CYS A 81 12.57 11.45 -2.54
C CYS A 81 13.56 12.42 -3.20
N LYS A 82 14.21 13.27 -2.38
CA LYS A 82 15.16 14.31 -2.83
C LYS A 82 16.35 13.79 -3.66
N VAL A 83 16.65 12.50 -3.60
CA VAL A 83 17.81 11.87 -4.27
C VAL A 83 17.48 11.46 -5.72
N ARG A 84 16.20 11.49 -6.12
CA ARG A 84 15.74 11.04 -7.44
C ARG A 84 14.77 12.03 -8.11
N GLY A 85 14.89 13.31 -7.76
CA GLY A 85 14.23 14.41 -8.49
C GLY A 85 14.97 14.73 -9.78
#